data_AF-A0A316GBB1-F1
#
_entry.id   AF-A0A316GBB1-F1
#
_cell.length_a   1.000
_cell.length_b   1.000
_cell.length_c   1.000
_cell.angle_alpha   90.00
_cell.angle_beta   90.00
_cell.angle_gamma   90.00
#
_symmetry.space_group_name_H-M   'P 1'
#
loop_
_entity.id
_entity.type
_entity.pdbx_description
1 polymer ?
#
loop_
_entity_poly.entity_id
_entity_poly.type
_entity_poly.pdbx_seq_one_letter_code
_entity_poly.pdbx_strand_id
1 'polypeptide(L)'
;MIRAFVAIPLPDSLLPACRAAARVAISGRKVPEENLHLTLVFLGTQETRRLEDLAEALEVLRPPPVTVHLTGLDVLAGFKLSRHLVATVEPEKGLLQLQEAVERAARRVDIALERRRFRPHVTVVRDCIDPTLPPWTAVPEASALSFSLFRTTLKKHGAEYDALATYPLPGAPDH
;
A
#
# COMPACT_ATOMS: atom_id res chain seq x y z
N MET A 1 19.90 -4.29 -8.62
CA MET A 1 18.54 -4.86 -8.64
C MET A 1 17.85 -4.55 -7.32
N ILE A 2 16.68 -3.92 -7.37
CA ILE A 2 15.95 -3.37 -6.23
C ILE A 2 14.51 -3.90 -6.28
N ARG A 3 14.01 -4.46 -5.18
CA ARG A 3 12.58 -4.80 -5.07
C ARG A 3 11.80 -3.54 -4.76
N ALA A 4 10.81 -3.19 -5.57
CA ALA A 4 10.10 -1.92 -5.44
C ALA A 4 8.58 -2.07 -5.58
N PHE A 5 7.87 -1.07 -5.08
CA PHE A 5 6.42 -0.92 -5.22
C PHE A 5 6.03 0.55 -5.09
N VAL A 6 4.85 0.90 -5.56
CA VAL A 6 4.26 2.23 -5.38
C VAL A 6 3.07 2.10 -4.43
N ALA A 7 2.98 2.98 -3.44
CA ALA A 7 1.95 2.92 -2.42
C ALA A 7 1.58 4.30 -1.86
N ILE A 8 0.40 4.34 -1.23
CA ILE A 8 -0.05 5.45 -0.40
C ILE A 8 0.32 5.12 1.06
N PRO A 9 1.13 5.94 1.76
CA PRO A 9 1.31 5.82 3.20
C PRO A 9 -0.05 5.91 3.91
N LEU A 10 -0.28 5.10 4.94
CA LEU A 10 -1.56 5.14 5.65
C LEU A 10 -1.74 6.53 6.31
N PRO A 11 -2.87 7.24 6.07
CA PRO A 11 -3.17 8.46 6.81
C PRO A 11 -3.19 8.24 8.32
N ASP A 12 -2.58 9.16 9.09
CA ASP A 12 -2.39 9.02 10.53
C ASP A 12 -3.71 8.83 11.30
N SER A 13 -4.79 9.47 10.84
CA SER A 13 -6.13 9.34 11.43
C SER A 13 -6.67 7.91 11.39
N LEU A 14 -6.15 7.06 10.49
CA LEU A 14 -6.54 5.66 10.34
C LEU A 14 -5.64 4.68 11.10
N LEU A 15 -4.50 5.13 11.65
CA LEU A 15 -3.59 4.28 12.44
C LEU A 15 -4.30 3.59 13.61
N PRO A 16 -5.15 4.26 14.42
CA PRO A 16 -5.82 3.59 15.55
C PRO A 16 -6.67 2.39 15.13
N ALA A 17 -7.34 2.46 13.98
CA ALA A 17 -8.17 1.39 13.44
C ALA A 17 -7.32 0.17 13.05
N CYS A 18 -6.25 0.40 12.30
CA CYS A 18 -5.30 -0.65 11.90
C CYS A 18 -4.60 -1.29 13.10
N ARG A 19 -4.24 -0.50 14.11
CA ARG A 19 -3.65 -1.01 15.37
C ARG A 19 -4.63 -1.89 16.14
N ALA A 20 -5.89 -1.49 16.23
CA ALA A 20 -6.94 -2.28 16.88
C ALA A 20 -7.12 -3.62 16.15
N ALA A 21 -7.18 -3.61 14.83
CA ALA A 21 -7.26 -4.83 14.01
C ALA A 21 -6.03 -5.73 14.19
N ALA A 22 -4.82 -5.17 14.27
CA ALA A 22 -3.60 -5.96 14.48
C ALA A 22 -3.52 -6.58 15.89
N ARG A 23 -4.14 -5.97 16.91
CA ARG A 23 -4.07 -6.45 18.31
C ARG A 23 -4.79 -7.77 18.53
N VAL A 24 -5.85 -8.05 17.78
CA VAL A 24 -6.65 -9.27 17.95
C VAL A 24 -6.01 -10.51 17.32
N ALA A 25 -4.99 -10.33 16.49
CA ALA A 25 -4.27 -11.44 15.90
C ALA A 25 -3.41 -12.14 16.96
N ILE A 26 -3.73 -13.40 17.23
CA ILE A 26 -3.00 -14.27 18.17
C ILE A 26 -1.69 -14.79 17.56
N SER A 27 -1.62 -14.85 16.23
CA SER A 27 -0.46 -15.33 15.47
C SER A 27 -0.09 -14.38 14.34
N GLY A 28 1.11 -14.56 13.79
CA GLY A 28 1.65 -13.74 12.70
C GLY A 28 2.47 -12.54 13.18
N ARG A 29 3.05 -11.83 12.23
CA ARG A 29 3.89 -10.65 12.46
C ARG A 29 3.09 -9.39 12.17
N LYS A 30 2.88 -8.57 13.20
CA LYS A 30 2.24 -7.26 13.06
C LYS A 30 3.11 -6.39 12.17
N VAL A 31 2.48 -5.67 11.24
CA VAL A 31 3.17 -4.70 10.40
C VAL A 31 3.46 -3.47 11.27
N PRO A 32 4.72 -2.99 11.34
CA PRO A 32 5.06 -1.76 12.04
C PRO A 32 4.23 -0.58 11.51
N GLU A 33 3.92 0.39 12.37
CA GLU A 33 3.03 1.51 12.02
C GLU A 33 3.59 2.33 10.86
N GLU A 34 4.89 2.57 10.86
CA GLU A 34 5.64 3.23 9.79
C GLU A 34 5.62 2.48 8.44
N ASN A 35 5.27 1.20 8.47
CA ASN A 35 5.20 0.33 7.30
C ASN A 35 3.76 0.09 6.83
N LEU A 36 2.75 0.66 7.49
CA LEU A 36 1.36 0.54 7.05
C LEU A 36 1.12 1.41 5.81
N HIS A 37 0.68 0.77 4.74
CA HIS A 37 0.45 1.44 3.45
C HIS A 37 -0.60 0.68 2.63
N LEU A 38 -1.20 1.40 1.68
CA LEU A 38 -2.04 0.85 0.62
C LEU A 38 -1.20 0.72 -0.65
N THR A 39 -0.86 -0.51 -1.04
CA THR A 39 -0.06 -0.74 -2.25
C THR A 39 -0.90 -0.53 -3.50
N LEU A 40 -0.45 0.35 -4.40
CA LEU A 40 -1.08 0.60 -5.71
C LEU A 40 -0.59 -0.41 -6.75
N VAL A 41 0.74 -0.55 -6.85
CA VAL A 41 1.40 -1.42 -7.83
C VAL A 41 2.65 -2.04 -7.20
N PHE A 42 2.77 -3.37 -7.26
CA PHE A 42 4.05 -4.02 -6.96
C PHE A 42 4.86 -4.13 -8.26
N LEU A 43 6.10 -3.67 -8.25
CA LEU A 43 6.97 -3.62 -9.42
C LEU A 43 7.89 -4.86 -9.50
N GLY A 44 7.94 -5.67 -8.44
CA GLY A 44 8.89 -6.77 -8.35
C GLY A 44 10.33 -6.26 -8.24
N THR A 45 11.28 -7.04 -8.75
CA THR A 45 12.71 -6.67 -8.76
C THR A 45 13.05 -5.95 -10.06
N GLN A 46 13.54 -4.71 -9.96
CA GLN A 46 13.86 -3.85 -11.10
C GLN A 46 15.31 -3.36 -11.05
N GLU A 47 15.83 -2.95 -12.20
CA GLU A 47 17.09 -2.21 -12.31
C GLU A 47 16.90 -0.77 -11.82
N THR A 48 17.96 -0.16 -11.27
CA THR A 48 17.90 1.20 -10.73
C THR A 48 17.43 2.20 -11.78
N ARG A 49 17.96 2.11 -13.01
CA ARG A 49 17.59 2.98 -14.12
C ARG A 49 16.09 2.98 -14.43
N ARG A 50 15.44 1.80 -14.44
CA ARG A 50 13.98 1.71 -14.65
C ARG A 50 13.19 2.36 -13.53
N LEU A 51 13.70 2.33 -12.31
CA LEU A 51 13.06 3.00 -11.17
C LEU A 51 13.25 4.51 -11.23
N GLU A 52 14.39 4.99 -11.74
CA GLU A 52 14.63 6.42 -12.03
C GLU A 52 13.68 6.90 -13.13
N ASP A 53 13.60 6.19 -14.26
CA ASP A 53 12.66 6.49 -15.35
C ASP A 53 11.19 6.49 -14.86
N LEU A 54 10.82 5.53 -14.00
CA LEU A 54 9.51 5.51 -13.37
C LEU A 54 9.31 6.71 -12.44
N ALA A 55 10.33 7.09 -11.67
CA ALA A 55 10.22 8.18 -10.73
C ALA A 55 9.90 9.51 -11.44
N GLU A 56 10.56 9.77 -12.57
CA GLU A 56 10.26 10.92 -13.44
C GLU A 56 8.85 10.84 -14.03
N ALA A 57 8.43 9.66 -14.49
CA ALA A 57 7.10 9.46 -15.06
C ALA A 57 5.97 9.66 -14.02
N LEU A 58 6.22 9.36 -12.75
CA LEU A 58 5.28 9.58 -11.65
C LEU A 58 5.18 11.06 -11.24
N GLU A 59 6.27 11.83 -11.35
CA GLU A 59 6.33 13.25 -10.96
C GLU A 59 5.39 14.15 -11.77
N VAL A 60 5.21 13.81 -13.04
CA VAL A 60 4.33 14.56 -13.96
C VAL A 60 2.86 14.17 -13.84
N LEU A 61 2.52 13.17 -13.01
CA LEU A 61 1.12 12.80 -12.81
C LEU A 61 0.35 13.92 -12.10
N ARG A 62 -0.91 14.09 -12.49
CA ARG A 62 -1.86 15.01 -11.87
C ARG A 62 -3.15 14.24 -11.52
N PRO A 63 -3.09 13.31 -10.55
CA PRO A 63 -4.26 12.56 -10.13
C PRO A 63 -5.27 13.46 -9.41
N PRO A 64 -6.55 13.07 -9.33
CA PRO A 64 -7.52 13.74 -8.46
C PRO A 64 -7.16 13.58 -6.97
N PRO A 65 -7.84 14.30 -6.06
CA PRO A 65 -7.82 13.96 -4.64
C PRO A 65 -8.15 12.48 -4.42
N VAL A 66 -7.49 11.85 -3.44
CA VAL A 66 -7.70 10.45 -3.09
C VAL A 66 -8.15 10.35 -1.65
N THR A 67 -9.28 9.69 -1.44
CA THR A 67 -9.80 9.33 -0.12
C THR A 67 -9.50 7.87 0.18
N VAL A 68 -9.13 7.58 1.42
CA VAL A 68 -8.96 6.23 1.96
C VAL A 68 -10.08 5.99 2.96
N HIS A 69 -10.98 5.07 2.63
CA HIS A 69 -12.08 4.64 3.49
C HIS A 69 -11.91 3.16 3.82
N LEU A 70 -11.60 2.87 5.09
CA LEU A 70 -11.51 1.50 5.60
C LEU A 70 -12.92 0.94 5.87
N THR A 71 -13.29 -0.15 5.21
CA THR A 71 -14.66 -0.69 5.23
C THR A 71 -14.84 -1.97 6.03
N GLY A 72 -13.74 -2.62 6.42
CA GLY A 72 -13.79 -3.91 7.06
C GLY A 72 -12.43 -4.57 7.19
N LEU A 73 -12.47 -5.86 7.50
CA LEU A 73 -11.30 -6.72 7.58
C LEU A 73 -11.51 -7.96 6.70
N ASP A 74 -10.43 -8.44 6.10
CA ASP A 74 -10.42 -9.66 5.29
C ASP A 74 -9.11 -10.43 5.52
N VAL A 75 -9.07 -11.65 5.01
CA VAL A 75 -7.91 -12.53 5.07
C VAL A 75 -7.45 -12.84 3.65
N LEU A 76 -6.22 -12.42 3.32
CA LEU A 76 -5.60 -12.73 2.04
C LEU A 76 -4.63 -13.91 2.16
N ALA A 77 -4.47 -14.67 1.06
CA ALA A 77 -3.47 -15.72 1.00
C ALA A 77 -2.05 -15.12 1.07
N GLY A 78 -1.22 -15.69 1.95
CA GLY A 78 0.20 -15.37 2.08
C GLY A 78 1.08 -16.41 1.37
N PHE A 79 2.29 -16.63 1.91
CA PHE A 79 3.20 -17.65 1.39
C PHE A 79 2.87 -19.04 1.95
N LYS A 80 2.80 -20.05 1.08
CA LYS A 80 2.36 -21.42 1.42
C LYS A 80 0.96 -21.39 2.06
N LEU A 81 0.82 -21.94 3.26
CA LEU A 81 -0.43 -21.98 4.01
C LEU A 81 -0.66 -20.73 4.86
N SER A 82 0.28 -19.76 4.85
CA SER A 82 0.12 -18.55 5.65
C SER A 82 -0.99 -17.65 5.10
N ARG A 83 -1.50 -16.78 5.97
CA ARG A 83 -2.52 -15.78 5.66
C ARG A 83 -2.03 -14.39 6.06
N HIS A 84 -2.69 -13.36 5.54
CA HIS A 84 -2.47 -11.96 5.91
C HIS A 84 -3.79 -11.37 6.36
N LEU A 85 -3.82 -10.80 7.56
CA LEU A 85 -4.96 -9.99 7.99
C LEU A 85 -4.82 -8.61 7.37
N VAL A 86 -5.88 -8.15 6.70
CA VAL A 86 -5.89 -6.88 6.01
C VAL A 86 -7.11 -6.06 6.39
N ALA A 87 -6.96 -4.73 6.42
CA ALA A 87 -8.08 -3.81 6.38
C ALA A 87 -8.48 -3.58 4.92
N THR A 88 -9.76 -3.79 4.62
CA THR A 88 -10.30 -3.55 3.27
C THR A 88 -10.52 -2.07 3.07
N VAL A 89 -10.25 -1.60 1.86
CA VAL A 89 -10.44 -0.21 1.47
C VAL A 89 -11.48 -0.14 0.38
N GLU A 90 -12.37 0.85 0.46
CA GLU A 90 -13.34 1.11 -0.62
C GLU A 90 -12.61 1.52 -1.91
N PRO A 91 -12.89 0.90 -3.06
CA PRO A 91 -12.29 1.25 -4.34
C PRO A 91 -12.90 2.53 -4.92
N GLU A 92 -12.75 3.65 -4.23
CA GLU A 92 -13.26 4.94 -4.68
C GLU A 92 -12.64 5.40 -6.01
N LYS A 93 -13.38 6.22 -6.75
CA LYS A 93 -12.99 6.67 -8.10
C LYS A 93 -11.59 7.28 -8.14
N GLY A 94 -11.25 8.16 -7.20
CA GLY A 94 -9.94 8.81 -7.14
C GLY A 94 -8.79 7.81 -6.93
N LEU A 95 -9.00 6.85 -6.02
CA LEU A 95 -8.03 5.78 -5.74
C LEU A 95 -7.80 4.89 -6.98
N LEU A 96 -8.88 4.49 -7.65
CA LEU A 96 -8.78 3.69 -8.89
C LEU A 96 -8.07 4.46 -10.00
N GLN A 97 -8.40 5.74 -10.19
CA GLN A 97 -7.76 6.58 -11.20
C GLN A 97 -6.25 6.75 -10.95
N LEU A 98 -5.84 6.93 -9.68
CA LEU A 98 -4.43 6.96 -9.30
C LEU A 98 -3.75 5.62 -9.58
N GLN A 99 -4.37 4.51 -9.17
CA GLN A 99 -3.81 3.17 -9.37
C GLN A 99 -3.57 2.87 -10.85
N GLU A 100 -4.55 3.15 -11.71
CA GLU A 100 -4.41 2.97 -13.16
C GLU A 100 -3.36 3.90 -13.77
N ALA A 101 -3.24 5.15 -13.28
CA ALA A 101 -2.23 6.09 -13.74
C ALA A 101 -0.81 5.59 -13.42
N VAL A 102 -0.60 5.05 -12.23
CA VAL A 102 0.66 4.43 -11.80
C VAL A 102 0.96 3.18 -12.64
N GLU A 103 -0.03 2.32 -12.91
CA GLU A 103 0.16 1.17 -13.79
C GLU A 103 0.60 1.59 -15.20
N ARG A 104 -0.07 2.59 -15.78
CA ARG A 104 0.29 3.12 -17.11
C ARG A 104 1.70 3.70 -17.12
N ALA A 105 2.09 4.44 -16.08
CA ALA A 105 3.45 4.98 -15.95
C ALA A 105 4.49 3.86 -15.91
N ALA A 106 4.29 2.84 -15.07
CA ALA A 106 5.19 1.67 -14.99
C ALA A 106 5.32 0.92 -16.32
N ARG A 107 4.21 0.70 -17.03
CA ARG A 107 4.25 0.02 -18.34
C ARG A 107 4.98 0.85 -19.42
N ARG A 108 4.93 2.18 -19.37
CA ARG A 108 5.62 3.06 -20.33
C ARG A 108 7.14 3.01 -20.22
N VAL A 109 7.66 2.63 -19.05
CA VAL A 109 9.10 2.45 -18.79
C VAL A 109 9.48 0.96 -18.78
N ASP A 110 8.72 0.15 -19.52
CA ASP A 110 8.95 -1.28 -19.73
C ASP A 110 8.99 -2.16 -18.46
N ILE A 111 8.29 -1.74 -17.40
CA ILE A 111 8.08 -2.59 -16.22
C ILE A 111 6.87 -3.50 -16.48
N ALA A 112 7.15 -4.81 -16.58
CA ALA A 112 6.12 -5.82 -16.70
C ALA A 112 5.36 -6.00 -15.37
N LEU A 113 4.05 -5.71 -15.40
CA LEU A 113 3.17 -5.89 -14.25
C LEU A 113 2.35 -7.17 -14.38
N GLU A 114 2.23 -7.90 -13.27
CA GLU A 114 1.31 -9.04 -13.16
C GLU A 114 -0.14 -8.63 -13.43
N ARG A 115 -0.86 -9.41 -14.23
CA ARG A 115 -2.30 -9.19 -14.46
C ARG A 115 -3.09 -9.75 -13.28
N ARG A 116 -3.42 -8.89 -12.32
CA ARG A 116 -4.29 -9.24 -11.20
C ARG A 116 -5.31 -8.15 -10.95
N ARG A 117 -6.49 -8.54 -10.46
CA ARG A 117 -7.50 -7.58 -10.04
C ARG A 117 -6.96 -6.75 -8.87
N PHE A 118 -7.02 -5.43 -8.98
CA PHE A 118 -6.72 -4.54 -7.87
C PHE A 118 -7.78 -4.74 -6.77
N ARG A 119 -7.32 -5.12 -5.57
CA ARG A 119 -8.12 -5.26 -4.36
C ARG A 119 -7.49 -4.32 -3.32
N PRO A 120 -7.94 -3.08 -3.19
CA PRO A 120 -7.29 -2.11 -2.30
C PRO A 120 -7.42 -2.56 -0.84
N HIS A 121 -6.29 -2.63 -0.15
CA HIS A 121 -6.21 -3.09 1.23
C HIS A 121 -4.94 -2.58 1.90
N VAL A 122 -4.95 -2.58 3.22
CA VAL A 122 -3.76 -2.32 4.07
C VAL A 122 -3.46 -3.60 4.84
N THR A 123 -2.28 -4.17 4.64
CA THR A 123 -1.87 -5.36 5.40
C THR A 123 -1.49 -4.95 6.83
N VAL A 124 -2.19 -5.49 7.83
CA VAL A 124 -1.94 -5.17 9.25
C VAL A 124 -1.19 -6.28 9.98
N VAL A 125 -1.36 -7.54 9.56
CA VAL A 125 -0.61 -8.69 10.09
C VAL A 125 -0.22 -9.62 8.94
N ARG A 126 1.04 -10.04 8.90
CA ARG A 126 1.57 -11.01 7.93
C ARG A 126 1.75 -12.38 8.56
N ASP A 127 1.69 -13.41 7.73
CA ASP A 127 1.89 -14.81 8.08
C ASP A 127 1.13 -15.29 9.33
N CYS A 128 -0.13 -14.88 9.48
CA CYS A 128 -1.01 -15.43 10.49
C CYS A 128 -1.53 -16.81 10.07
N ILE A 129 -1.89 -17.60 11.07
CA ILE A 129 -2.55 -18.89 10.94
C ILE A 129 -3.98 -18.69 11.43
N ASP A 130 -4.96 -19.00 10.57
CA ASP A 130 -6.41 -18.94 10.82
C ASP A 130 -6.85 -17.73 11.67
N PRO A 131 -6.63 -16.49 11.19
CA PRO A 131 -7.02 -15.31 11.95
C PRO A 131 -8.54 -15.23 12.07
N THR A 132 -9.05 -15.21 13.29
CA THR A 132 -10.43 -14.79 13.55
C THR A 132 -10.55 -13.30 13.24
N LEU A 133 -11.50 -12.95 12.37
CA LEU A 133 -11.79 -11.54 12.08
C LEU A 133 -12.53 -10.93 13.28
N PRO A 134 -12.00 -9.86 13.90
CA PRO A 134 -12.72 -9.16 14.94
C PRO A 134 -13.89 -8.37 14.32
N PRO A 135 -14.89 -7.97 15.13
CA PRO A 135 -15.87 -7.00 14.69
C PRO A 135 -15.20 -5.74 14.16
N TRP A 136 -15.67 -5.24 13.02
CA TRP A 136 -15.22 -3.97 12.46
C TRP A 136 -16.09 -2.83 12.98
N THR A 137 -15.45 -1.78 13.46
CA THR A 137 -16.11 -0.51 13.79
C THR A 137 -15.80 0.48 12.68
N ALA A 138 -16.85 1.09 12.11
CA ALA A 138 -16.67 2.12 11.11
C ALA A 138 -15.79 3.25 11.63
N VAL A 139 -14.91 3.74 10.77
CA VAL A 139 -14.02 4.88 11.06
C VAL A 139 -14.21 5.94 9.98
N PRO A 140 -13.96 7.22 10.28
CA PRO A 140 -14.02 8.27 9.28
C PRO A 140 -13.08 7.98 8.12
N GLU A 141 -13.49 8.40 6.92
CA GLU A 141 -12.61 8.45 5.77
C GLU A 141 -11.49 9.48 5.97
N ALA A 142 -10.37 9.29 5.27
CA ALA A 142 -9.22 10.18 5.38
C ALA A 142 -8.64 10.50 4.00
N SER A 143 -8.29 11.76 3.77
CA SER A 143 -7.57 12.16 2.56
C SER A 143 -6.14 11.62 2.57
N ALA A 144 -5.73 11.00 1.48
CA ALA A 144 -4.34 10.69 1.22
C ALA A 144 -3.59 11.97 0.81
N LEU A 145 -2.47 12.26 1.46
CA LEU A 145 -1.68 13.47 1.19
C LEU A 145 -0.59 13.24 0.14
N SER A 146 -0.15 12.00 -0.03
CA SER A 146 0.90 11.66 -0.98
C SER A 146 0.86 10.18 -1.38
N PHE A 147 1.61 9.84 -2.42
CA PHE A 147 2.01 8.48 -2.72
C PHE A 147 3.51 8.44 -2.97
N SER A 148 4.15 7.29 -2.80
CA SER A 148 5.60 7.16 -2.92
C SER A 148 6.00 5.92 -3.68
N LEU A 149 7.13 6.02 -4.38
CA LEU A 149 7.86 4.88 -4.90
C LEU A 149 8.78 4.36 -3.77
N PHE A 150 8.56 3.14 -3.32
CA PHE A 150 9.34 2.52 -2.25
C PHE A 150 10.31 1.47 -2.80
N ARG A 151 11.50 1.40 -2.21
CA ARG A 151 12.33 0.20 -2.26
C ARG A 151 12.12 -0.65 -1.01
N THR A 152 12.22 -1.95 -1.15
CA THR A 152 12.15 -2.92 -0.07
C THR A 152 13.52 -3.52 0.20
N THR A 153 14.00 -3.42 1.44
CA THR A 153 15.20 -4.10 1.92
C THR A 153 14.80 -5.21 2.89
N LEU A 154 15.10 -6.46 2.57
CA LEU A 154 14.83 -7.58 3.47
C LEU A 154 15.89 -7.64 4.57
N LYS A 155 15.47 -7.49 5.82
CA LYS A 155 16.31 -7.67 7.01
C LYS A 155 15.92 -8.94 7.77
N LYS A 156 16.78 -9.36 8.71
CA LYS A 156 16.54 -10.54 9.57
C LYS A 156 15.19 -10.51 10.32
N HIS A 157 14.66 -9.32 10.62
CA HIS A 157 13.44 -9.15 11.42
C HIS A 157 12.23 -8.61 10.65
N GLY A 158 12.35 -8.40 9.34
CA GLY A 158 11.27 -7.85 8.54
C GLY A 158 11.76 -7.13 7.30
N ALA A 159 10.82 -6.64 6.50
CA ALA A 159 11.11 -5.75 5.40
C ALA A 159 11.15 -4.30 5.90
N GLU A 160 12.17 -3.56 5.52
CA GLU A 160 12.19 -2.10 5.64
C GLU A 160 11.86 -1.48 4.29
N TYR A 161 11.10 -0.39 4.34
CA TYR A 161 10.69 0.36 3.17
C TYR A 161 11.32 1.75 3.21
N ASP A 162 12.10 2.07 2.19
CA ASP A 162 12.61 3.43 2.01
C ASP A 162 11.89 4.06 0.83
N ALA A 163 11.35 5.27 1.02
CA ALA A 163 10.82 6.06 -0.09
C ALA A 163 11.99 6.53 -0.97
N LEU A 164 11.97 6.14 -2.24
CA LEU A 164 12.89 6.64 -3.27
C LEU A 164 12.44 8.01 -3.78
N ALA A 165 11.13 8.22 -3.87
CA ALA A 165 10.49 9.48 -4.25
C ALA A 165 9.08 9.53 -3.67
N THR A 166 8.62 10.74 -3.33
CA THR A 166 7.28 11.01 -2.78
C THR A 166 6.62 12.12 -3.58
N TYR A 167 5.35 11.91 -3.93
CA TYR A 167 4.58 12.78 -4.80
C TYR A 167 3.35 13.29 -4.04
N PRO A 168 3.13 14.60 -3.96
CA PRO A 168 1.96 15.16 -3.28
C PRO A 168 0.68 14.82 -4.05
N LEU A 169 -0.40 14.60 -3.30
CA LEU A 169 -1.75 14.50 -3.83
C LEU A 169 -2.51 15.81 -3.55
N PRO A 170 -3.50 16.18 -4.37
CA PRO A 170 -4.32 17.36 -4.11
C PRO A 170 -4.99 17.27 -2.73
N GLY A 171 -4.88 18.34 -1.94
CA GLY A 171 -5.35 18.37 -0.54
C GLY A 171 -4.27 18.08 0.50
N ALA A 172 -3.03 17.80 0.08
CA ALA A 172 -1.87 17.96 0.97
C ALA A 172 -1.78 19.42 1.44
N PRO A 173 -1.55 19.70 2.73
CA PRO A 173 -1.26 21.07 3.17
C PRO A 173 -0.01 21.57 2.44
N ASP A 174 -0.09 22.76 1.85
CA ASP A 174 1.10 23.44 1.31
C ASP A 174 2.08 23.66 2.47
N HIS A 175 3.29 23.11 2.35
CA HIS A 175 4.35 23.25 3.35
C HIS A 175 4.87 24.69 3.46
#